data_AF-A0A0N4YMN1-F1
#
_entry.id   AF-A0A0N4YMN1-F1
#
_cell.length_a   1.000
_cell.length_b   1.000
_cell.length_c   1.000
_cell.angle_alpha   90.00
_cell.angle_beta   90.00
_cell.angle_gamma   90.00
#
_symmetry.space_group_name_H-M   'P 1'
#
loop_
_entity.id
_entity.type
_entity.pdbx_description
1 polymer ?
#
loop_
_entity_poly.entity_id
_entity_poly.type
_entity_poly.pdbx_seq_one_letter_code
_entity_poly.pdbx_strand_id
1 'polypeptide(L)'
;MSDFYKALDELELTDASMTPLAQALRAYDDKLESMYNVIATLVGRMDRLESALTVLLERSAPRNTCVFCTPEAQTDGHGSGRCPHYRDAISRAVQASKLGLCTRCLKTEHQSECGLRELSSPDYPHHQFDRFL
;
A
#
# COMPACT_ATOMS: atom_id res chain seq x y z
N MET A 1 -37.51 8.79 14.00
CA MET A 1 -38.11 9.46 12.83
C MET A 1 -39.63 9.44 12.87
N SER A 2 -40.30 8.28 12.98
CA SER A 2 -41.78 8.23 12.97
C SER A 2 -42.46 9.13 14.01
N ASP A 3 -41.94 9.22 15.23
CA ASP A 3 -42.55 10.06 16.27
C ASP A 3 -42.30 11.56 16.08
N PHE A 4 -41.26 11.94 15.33
CA PHE A 4 -41.02 13.33 14.94
C PHE A 4 -42.05 13.79 13.91
N TYR A 5 -42.32 12.99 12.88
CA TYR A 5 -43.32 13.31 11.87
C TYR A 5 -44.74 13.36 12.45
N LYS A 6 -45.08 12.45 13.39
CA LYS A 6 -46.35 12.52 14.12
C LYS A 6 -46.49 13.82 14.92
N ALA A 7 -45.42 14.27 15.58
CA ALA A 7 -45.45 15.54 16.33
C ALA A 7 -45.63 16.75 15.40
N LEU A 8 -45.07 16.71 14.18
CA LEU A 8 -45.31 17.75 13.17
C LEU A 8 -46.75 17.72 12.66
N ASP A 9 -47.31 16.53 12.42
CA ASP A 9 -48.71 16.38 12.01
C ASP A 9 -49.67 16.89 13.10
N GLU A 10 -49.41 16.58 14.39
CA GLU A 10 -50.19 17.08 15.53
C GLU A 10 -50.08 18.60 15.67
N LEU A 11 -48.91 19.18 15.41
CA LEU A 11 -48.69 20.63 15.44
C LEU A 11 -49.51 21.35 14.36
N GLU A 12 -49.55 20.79 13.14
CA GLU A 12 -50.35 21.31 12.02
C GLU A 12 -51.86 21.19 12.29
N LEU A 13 -52.29 20.11 12.93
CA LEU A 13 -53.69 19.89 13.32
C LEU A 13 -54.14 20.83 14.45
N THR A 14 -53.23 21.24 15.32
CA THR A 14 -53.52 22.14 16.44
C THR A 14 -53.67 23.59 15.98
N ASP A 15 -52.85 24.03 15.03
CA ASP A 15 -52.92 25.38 14.48
C ASP A 15 -52.46 25.39 13.01
N ALA A 16 -53.40 25.66 12.11
CA ALA A 16 -53.13 25.73 10.67
C ALA A 16 -52.17 26.87 10.28
N SER A 17 -51.96 27.87 11.15
CA SER A 17 -50.94 28.90 10.93
C SER A 17 -49.51 28.40 11.13
N MET A 18 -49.32 27.24 11.79
CA MET A 18 -48.03 26.60 12.04
C MET A 18 -47.56 25.69 10.90
N THR A 19 -48.38 25.47 9.87
CA THR A 19 -48.03 24.68 8.69
C THR A 19 -46.72 25.12 8.01
N PRO A 20 -46.41 26.42 7.83
CA PRO A 20 -45.14 26.83 7.25
C PRO A 20 -43.92 26.42 8.10
N LEU A 21 -44.07 26.44 9.43
CA LEU A 21 -43.00 26.01 10.33
C LEU A 21 -42.79 24.49 10.25
N ALA A 22 -43.87 23.71 10.26
CA ALA A 22 -43.79 22.27 10.15
C ALA A 22 -43.17 21.83 8.80
N GLN A 23 -43.55 22.49 7.70
CA GLN A 23 -42.92 22.28 6.38
C GLN A 23 -41.43 22.62 6.38
N ALA A 24 -41.03 23.74 7.01
CA ALA A 24 -39.62 24.11 7.14
C ALA A 24 -38.82 23.07 7.93
N LEU A 25 -39.40 22.48 8.98
CA LEU A 25 -38.77 21.43 9.78
C LEU A 25 -38.61 20.13 8.99
N ARG A 26 -39.60 19.73 8.18
CA ARG A 26 -39.47 18.57 7.27
C ARG A 26 -38.37 18.80 6.22
N ALA A 27 -38.37 19.97 5.59
CA ALA A 27 -37.35 20.33 4.61
C ALA A 27 -35.92 20.37 5.22
N TYR A 28 -35.82 20.75 6.49
CA TYR A 28 -34.55 20.71 7.21
C TYR A 28 -34.11 19.26 7.49
N ASP A 29 -35.03 18.40 7.90
CA ASP A 29 -34.78 16.97 8.12
C ASP A 29 -34.30 16.27 6.84
N ASP A 30 -34.98 16.48 5.71
CA ASP A 30 -34.57 15.98 4.39
C ASP A 30 -33.14 16.42 4.03
N LYS A 31 -32.80 17.67 4.37
CA LYS A 31 -31.46 18.22 4.12
C LYS A 31 -30.41 17.60 5.04
N LEU A 32 -30.75 17.30 6.29
CA LEU A 32 -29.87 16.56 7.21
C LEU A 32 -29.61 15.14 6.71
N GLU A 33 -30.64 14.42 6.27
CA GLU A 33 -30.48 13.10 5.67
C GLU A 33 -29.60 13.13 4.42
N SER A 34 -29.83 14.11 3.54
CA SER A 34 -28.98 14.33 2.35
C SER A 34 -27.52 14.58 2.73
N MET A 35 -27.27 15.45 3.72
CA MET A 35 -25.93 15.73 4.22
C MET A 35 -25.28 14.48 4.83
N TYR A 36 -26.03 13.67 5.58
CA TYR A 36 -25.55 12.41 6.12
C TYR A 36 -25.11 11.45 5.02
N ASN A 37 -25.90 11.31 3.95
CA ASN A 37 -25.57 10.47 2.80
C ASN A 37 -24.30 10.94 2.08
N VAL A 38 -24.11 12.26 1.93
CA VAL A 38 -22.88 12.84 1.37
C VAL A 38 -21.69 12.53 2.26
N ILE A 39 -21.82 12.69 3.58
CA ILE A 39 -20.76 12.38 4.55
C ILE A 39 -20.40 10.89 4.49
N ALA A 40 -21.39 9.99 4.52
CA ALA A 40 -21.15 8.55 4.41
C ALA A 40 -20.40 8.18 3.11
N THR A 41 -20.77 8.84 2.00
CA THR A 41 -20.07 8.67 0.72
C THR A 41 -18.62 9.16 0.77
N LEU A 42 -18.39 10.33 1.40
CA LEU A 42 -17.05 10.90 1.55
C LEU A 42 -16.16 10.04 2.44
N VAL A 43 -16.68 9.54 3.57
CA VAL A 43 -15.95 8.61 4.46
C VAL A 43 -15.50 7.38 3.67
N GLY A 44 -16.42 6.73 2.95
CA GLY A 44 -16.06 5.57 2.13
C GLY A 44 -15.07 5.89 1.00
N ARG A 45 -15.01 7.12 0.49
CA ARG A 45 -13.98 7.55 -0.47
C ARG A 45 -12.63 7.76 0.22
N MET A 46 -12.61 8.32 1.42
CA MET A 46 -11.40 8.51 2.21
C MET A 46 -10.77 7.16 2.57
N ASP A 47 -11.56 6.18 3.02
CA ASP A 47 -11.04 4.85 3.36
C ASP A 47 -10.36 4.17 2.17
N ARG A 48 -10.94 4.31 0.97
CA ARG A 48 -10.35 3.77 -0.28
C ARG A 48 -9.05 4.48 -0.65
N LEU A 49 -8.99 5.80 -0.46
CA LEU A 49 -7.78 6.58 -0.72
C LEU A 49 -6.67 6.19 0.26
N GLU A 50 -6.99 6.05 1.55
CA GLU A 50 -6.04 5.62 2.58
C GLU A 50 -5.47 4.22 2.29
N SER A 51 -6.34 3.29 1.89
CA SER A 51 -5.92 1.95 1.46
C SER A 51 -5.00 2.00 0.24
N ALA A 52 -5.36 2.78 -0.79
CA ALA A 52 -4.55 2.93 -1.99
C ALA A 52 -3.17 3.56 -1.68
N LEU A 53 -3.13 4.57 -0.81
CA LEU A 53 -1.89 5.21 -0.37
C LEU A 53 -1.00 4.24 0.40
N THR A 54 -1.57 3.42 1.29
CA THR A 54 -0.82 2.38 2.01
C THR A 54 -0.13 1.41 1.05
N VAL A 55 -0.85 0.93 0.04
CA VAL A 55 -0.28 0.04 -0.99
C VAL A 55 0.81 0.74 -1.81
N LEU A 56 0.63 2.02 -2.16
CA LEU A 56 1.65 2.78 -2.87
C LEU A 56 2.91 2.99 -2.03
N LEU A 57 2.77 3.27 -0.73
CA LEU A 57 3.88 3.40 0.20
C LEU A 57 4.68 2.09 0.29
N GLU A 58 4.01 0.94 0.44
CA GLU A 58 4.68 -0.36 0.45
C GLU A 58 5.42 -0.66 -0.86
N ARG A 59 4.84 -0.29 -2.01
CA ARG A 59 5.43 -0.53 -3.33
C ARG A 59 6.56 0.43 -3.67
N SER A 60 6.50 1.66 -3.17
CA SER A 60 7.49 2.71 -3.40
C SER A 60 8.64 2.68 -2.39
N ALA A 61 8.55 1.83 -1.36
CA ALA A 61 9.66 1.60 -0.45
C ALA A 61 10.93 1.29 -1.25
N PRO A 62 12.04 2.00 -1.00
CA PRO A 62 13.27 1.83 -1.75
C PRO A 62 13.72 0.39 -1.64
N ARG A 63 13.65 -0.33 -2.77
CA ARG A 63 14.23 -1.66 -2.86
C ARG A 63 15.72 -1.45 -3.06
N ASN A 64 16.48 -1.59 -1.98
CA ASN A 64 17.93 -1.64 -2.05
C ASN A 64 18.34 -2.90 -2.81
N THR A 65 18.33 -2.79 -4.12
CA THR A 65 18.50 -3.92 -5.05
C THR A 65 19.99 -4.15 -5.33
N CYS A 66 20.86 -3.21 -4.94
CA CYS A 66 22.30 -3.31 -5.09
C CYS A 66 22.93 -3.63 -3.73
N VAL A 67 23.53 -4.81 -3.60
CA VAL A 67 24.25 -5.21 -2.39
C VAL A 67 25.59 -4.49 -2.23
N PHE A 68 26.05 -3.79 -3.27
CA PHE A 68 27.33 -3.10 -3.26
C PHE A 68 27.25 -1.64 -2.82
N CYS A 69 26.07 -1.02 -2.94
CA CYS A 69 25.85 0.37 -2.57
C CYS A 69 25.21 0.45 -1.18
N THR A 70 25.47 1.54 -0.45
CA THR A 70 24.70 1.81 0.76
C THR A 70 23.28 2.28 0.38
N PRO A 71 22.28 2.09 1.26
CA PRO A 71 20.92 2.55 1.03
C PRO A 71 20.83 4.04 0.64
N GLU A 72 21.70 4.88 1.20
CA GLU A 72 21.73 6.33 0.94
C GLU A 72 22.28 6.66 -0.45
N ALA A 73 23.15 5.80 -0.98
CA ALA A 73 23.73 5.96 -2.31
C ALA A 73 22.85 5.37 -3.43
N GLN A 74 21.85 4.55 -3.09
CA GLN A 74 20.98 3.88 -4.05
C GLN A 74 19.70 4.69 -4.33
N THR A 75 19.77 5.64 -5.26
CA THR A 75 18.65 6.52 -5.62
C THR A 75 17.81 6.03 -6.80
N ASP A 76 18.36 5.20 -7.67
CA ASP A 76 17.77 4.76 -8.95
C ASP A 76 17.26 3.31 -8.93
N GLY A 77 17.42 2.61 -7.81
CA GLY A 77 16.97 1.21 -7.65
C GLY A 77 17.73 0.20 -8.53
N HIS A 78 18.95 0.50 -8.98
CA HIS A 78 19.70 -0.43 -9.83
C HIS A 78 20.00 -1.77 -9.13
N GLY A 79 20.01 -2.87 -9.89
CA GLY A 79 20.48 -4.16 -9.37
C GLY A 79 22.01 -4.24 -9.33
N SER A 80 22.56 -5.07 -8.44
CA SER A 80 24.02 -5.25 -8.27
C SER A 80 24.78 -5.51 -9.58
N GLY A 81 24.18 -6.22 -10.54
CA GLY A 81 24.78 -6.49 -11.85
C GLY A 81 24.93 -5.25 -12.76
N ARG A 82 24.19 -4.17 -12.48
CA ARG A 82 24.21 -2.89 -13.22
C ARG A 82 24.70 -1.73 -12.36
N CYS A 83 25.50 -2.02 -11.32
CA CYS A 83 26.00 -0.97 -10.43
C CYS A 83 26.90 0.03 -11.18
N PRO A 84 26.61 1.35 -11.13
CA PRO A 84 27.39 2.36 -11.84
C PRO A 84 28.79 2.57 -11.24
N HIS A 85 28.99 2.24 -9.96
CA HIS A 85 30.29 2.25 -9.28
C HIS A 85 31.13 1.01 -9.62
N TYR A 86 30.49 -0.14 -9.87
CA TYR A 86 31.15 -1.42 -10.16
C TYR A 86 30.70 -1.95 -11.53
N ARG A 87 31.13 -1.27 -12.60
CA ARG A 87 30.65 -1.50 -13.97
C ARG A 87 31.09 -2.84 -14.56
N ASP A 88 32.32 -3.25 -14.28
CA ASP A 88 32.89 -4.49 -14.80
C ASP A 88 32.71 -5.67 -13.83
N ALA A 89 32.78 -6.89 -14.38
CA ALA A 89 32.56 -8.11 -13.61
C ALA A 89 33.64 -8.35 -12.55
N ILE A 90 34.87 -7.91 -12.79
CA ILE A 90 36.00 -8.11 -11.88
C ILE A 90 35.81 -7.21 -10.65
N SER A 91 35.50 -5.93 -10.85
CA SER A 91 35.21 -4.99 -9.76
C SER A 91 34.04 -5.46 -8.89
N ARG A 92 32.99 -6.04 -9.50
CA ARG A 92 31.88 -6.65 -8.74
C ARG A 92 32.32 -7.88 -7.93
N ALA A 93 33.15 -8.74 -8.51
CA ALA A 93 33.66 -9.92 -7.81
C ALA A 93 34.55 -9.53 -6.62
N VAL A 94 35.45 -8.57 -6.81
CA VAL A 94 36.31 -8.03 -5.73
C VAL A 94 35.46 -7.43 -4.61
N GLN A 95 34.44 -6.64 -4.96
CA GLN A 95 33.55 -6.04 -3.96
C GLN A 95 32.72 -7.10 -3.24
N ALA A 96 32.21 -8.11 -3.95
CA ALA A 96 31.50 -9.24 -3.33
C ALA A 96 32.40 -9.98 -2.34
N SER A 97 33.64 -10.28 -2.70
CA SER A 97 34.62 -10.91 -1.80
C SER A 97 34.94 -10.05 -0.59
N LYS A 98 35.10 -8.72 -0.77
CA LYS A 98 35.32 -7.78 0.34
C LYS A 98 34.15 -7.77 1.33
N LEU A 99 32.93 -7.98 0.84
CA LEU A 99 31.71 -8.03 1.65
C LEU A 99 31.40 -9.44 2.20
N GLY A 100 32.27 -10.43 1.97
CA GLY A 100 32.03 -11.82 2.41
C GLY A 100 30.82 -12.44 1.71
N LEU A 101 30.63 -12.11 0.43
CA LEU A 101 29.55 -12.62 -0.40
C LEU A 101 30.07 -13.60 -1.45
N CYS A 102 29.24 -14.59 -1.79
CA CYS A 102 29.48 -15.44 -2.94
C CYS A 102 29.42 -14.61 -4.22
N THR A 103 30.46 -14.70 -5.06
CA THR A 103 30.56 -13.97 -6.33
C THR A 103 29.52 -14.38 -7.38
N ARG A 104 28.86 -15.54 -7.20
CA ARG A 104 27.81 -16.05 -8.09
C ARG A 104 26.41 -15.63 -7.65
N CYS A 105 26.04 -15.87 -6.39
CA CYS A 105 24.67 -15.62 -5.91
C CYS A 105 24.49 -14.33 -5.11
N LEU A 106 25.60 -13.65 -4.76
CA LEU A 106 25.62 -12.44 -3.92
C LEU A 106 24.95 -12.62 -2.55
N LYS A 107 24.80 -13.86 -2.08
CA LYS A 107 24.44 -14.21 -0.70
C LYS A 107 25.72 -14.36 0.14
N THR A 108 25.56 -14.52 1.44
CA THR A 108 26.67 -14.81 2.37
C THR A 108 27.56 -15.93 1.84
N GLU A 109 28.87 -15.77 2.02
CA GLU A 109 29.86 -16.75 1.60
C GLU A 109 29.53 -18.14 2.13
N HIS A 110 29.65 -19.14 1.26
CA HIS A 110 29.31 -20.51 1.54
C HIS A 110 30.41 -21.44 1.02
N GLN A 111 30.75 -22.46 1.80
CA GLN A 111 31.83 -23.40 1.47
C GLN A 111 31.45 -24.41 0.38
N SER A 112 30.15 -24.61 0.15
CA SER A 112 29.64 -25.49 -0.92
C SER A 112 29.69 -24.82 -2.29
N GLU A 113 29.78 -25.61 -3.36
CA GLU A 113 29.68 -25.08 -4.72
C GLU A 113 28.36 -24.32 -4.91
N CYS A 114 28.43 -23.09 -5.44
CA CYS A 114 27.25 -22.28 -5.66
C CYS A 114 26.39 -22.89 -6.77
N GLY A 115 25.27 -23.53 -6.38
CA GLY A 115 24.34 -24.22 -7.28
C GLY A 115 23.50 -23.34 -8.19
N LEU A 116 23.86 -22.07 -8.40
CA LEU A 116 23.30 -21.26 -9.48
C LEU A 116 23.82 -21.83 -10.82
N ARG A 117 23.18 -22.91 -11.27
CA ARG A 117 23.16 -23.23 -12.70
C ARG A 117 22.40 -22.11 -13.38
N GLU A 118 22.98 -21.57 -14.43
CA GLU A 118 22.34 -20.58 -15.29
C GLU A 118 20.89 -21.00 -15.56
N LEU A 119 19.95 -20.05 -15.50
CA LEU A 119 18.51 -20.25 -15.69
C LEU A 119 18.14 -20.67 -17.12
N SER A 120 18.73 -21.77 -17.61
CA SER A 120 18.53 -22.34 -18.95
C SER A 120 18.47 -23.87 -18.92
N SER A 121 17.87 -24.47 -17.87
CA SER A 121 17.41 -25.86 -17.95
C SER A 121 16.17 -26.11 -17.09
N PRO A 122 15.10 -26.76 -17.61
CA PRO A 122 13.80 -26.86 -16.97
C PRO A 122 13.62 -28.07 -16.04
N ASP A 123 14.70 -28.62 -15.46
CA ASP A 123 14.61 -29.82 -14.65
C ASP A 123 15.30 -29.65 -13.28
N TYR A 124 14.54 -29.94 -12.21
CA TYR A 124 14.92 -30.19 -10.80
C TYR A 124 14.61 -29.10 -9.74
N PRO A 125 14.25 -29.51 -8.50
CA PRO A 125 12.94 -29.25 -7.93
C PRO A 125 13.00 -28.21 -6.81
N HIS A 126 11.83 -27.67 -6.50
CA HIS A 126 11.56 -26.75 -5.42
C HIS A 126 12.04 -27.31 -4.06
N HIS A 127 13.13 -26.77 -3.51
CA HIS A 127 13.30 -26.77 -2.07
C HIS A 127 12.36 -25.71 -1.49
N GLN A 128 11.33 -26.24 -0.81
CA GLN A 128 10.32 -25.55 -0.07
C GLN A 128 10.91 -24.46 0.83
N PHE A 129 10.24 -23.31 0.78
CA PHE A 129 10.19 -22.36 1.87
C PHE A 129 9.70 -23.08 3.14
N ASP A 130 10.59 -23.31 4.10
CA ASP A 130 10.19 -23.39 5.50
C ASP A 130 10.45 -22.04 6.14
N ARG A 131 9.40 -21.21 6.11
CA ARG A 131 9.21 -20.08 7.02
C ARG A 131 8.82 -20.67 8.37
N PHE A 132 9.71 -20.61 9.35
CA PHE A 132 9.31 -20.54 10.76
C PHE A 132 10.17 -19.52 11.49
N LEU A 133 9.43 -18.57 12.09
CA LEU A 133 9.78 -17.50 13.03
C LEU A 133 10.44 -16.24 12.45
#